data_AF-K2D0R1-F1
#
_entry.id   AF-K2D0R1-F1
#
_cell.length_a   1.000
_cell.length_b   1.000
_cell.length_c   1.000
_cell.angle_alpha   90.00
_cell.angle_beta   90.00
_cell.angle_gamma   90.00
#
_symmetry.space_group_name_H-M   'P 1'
#
loop_
_entity.id
_entity.type
_entity.pdbx_description
1 polymer ?
#
loop_
_entity_poly.entity_id
_entity_poly.type
_entity_poly.pdbx_seq_one_letter_code
_entity_poly.pdbx_strand_id
1 'polypeptide(L)' 'MTNDDKQRVTLFLNPKILKHARAEAVVEDLTLTSLVENALTAYLPKETVIKKVNL' A
#
# COMPACT_ATOMS: atom_id res chain seq x y z
N MET A 1 23.59 -6.95 10.40
CA MET A 1 22.78 -5.79 9.99
C MET A 1 21.40 -6.30 9.70
N THR A 2 20.37 -5.75 10.32
CA THR A 2 18.99 -6.20 10.12
C THR A 2 18.53 -5.70 8.74
N ASN A 3 18.34 -6.61 7.78
CA ASN A 3 17.82 -6.32 6.45
C ASN A 3 16.32 -6.03 6.54
N ASP A 4 15.93 -4.81 6.92
CA ASP A 4 14.58 -4.32 6.71
C ASP A 4 14.63 -3.31 5.56
N ASP A 5 14.51 -3.78 4.31
CA ASP A 5 14.43 -2.94 3.10
C ASP A 5 13.13 -2.11 3.03
N LYS A 6 12.41 -1.98 4.15
CA LYS A 6 11.15 -1.28 4.27
C LYS A 6 11.38 0.21 4.53
N GLN A 7 10.80 1.06 3.67
CA GLN A 7 10.80 2.50 3.87
C GLN A 7 9.48 2.97 4.49
N ARG A 8 9.55 3.74 5.58
CA ARG A 8 8.37 4.37 6.17
C ARG A 8 7.90 5.53 5.29
N VAL A 9 6.61 5.52 4.94
CA VAL A 9 5.95 6.58 4.16
C VAL A 9 4.77 7.17 4.94
N THR A 10 4.50 8.45 4.73
CA THR A 10 3.31 9.14 5.28
C THR A 10 2.34 9.42 4.15
N LEU A 11 1.08 9.00 4.31
CA LEU A 11 0.02 9.17 3.31
C LEU A 11 -1.14 9.97 3.92
N PHE A 12 -1.66 10.94 3.16
CA PHE A 12 -2.89 11.64 3.50
C PHE A 12 -4.05 11.03 2.72
N LEU A 13 -5.05 10.51 3.43
CA LEU A 13 -6.18 9.78 2.86
C LEU A 13 -7.51 10.38 3.33
N ASN A 14 -8.58 10.11 2.58
CA ASN A 14 -9.92 10.46 3.02
C ASN A 14 -10.24 9.73 4.35
N PRO A 15 -10.66 10.44 5.42
CA PRO A 15 -10.94 9.84 6.72
C PRO A 15 -12.01 8.74 6.68
N LYS A 16 -12.99 8.85 5.78
CA LYS A 16 -14.04 7.82 5.60
C LYS A 16 -13.42 6.51 5.11
N ILE A 17 -12.54 6.58 4.11
CA ILE A 17 -11.84 5.40 3.56
C ILE A 17 -10.96 4.79 4.64
N LEU A 18 -10.21 5.60 5.37
CA LEU A 18 -9.34 5.12 6.46
C LEU A 18 -10.14 4.37 7.54
N LYS A 19 -11.35 4.84 7.88
CA LYS A 19 -12.22 4.18 8.86
C LYS A 19 -12.68 2.81 8.37
N HIS A 20 -13.07 2.69 7.09
CA HIS A 20 -13.46 1.41 6.50
C HIS A 20 -12.28 0.44 6.43
N ALA A 21 -11.12 0.88 5.95
CA ALA A 21 -9.91 0.06 5.86
C ALA A 21 -9.45 -0.47 7.22
N ARG A 22 -9.62 0.31 8.30
CA ARG A 22 -9.34 -0.16 9.67
C ARG A 22 -10.29 -1.26 10.12
N ALA A 23 -11.57 -1.16 9.78
CA ALA A 23 -12.54 -2.19 10.13
C ALA A 23 -12.25 -3.49 9.36
N GLU A 24 -11.94 -3.37 8.07
CA GLU A 24 -11.56 -4.50 7.21
C GLU A 24 -10.30 -5.20 7.73
N ALA A 25 -9.25 -4.44 8.08
CA ALA A 25 -8.03 -5.00 8.64
C ALA A 25 -8.30 -5.85 9.91
N VAL A 26 -9.22 -5.43 10.77
CA VAL A 26 -9.61 -6.19 11.97
C VAL A 26 -10.38 -7.47 11.61
N VAL A 27 -11.28 -7.41 10.63
CA VAL A 27 -12.05 -8.58 10.17
C VAL A 27 -11.15 -9.63 9.55
N GLU A 28 -10.10 -9.21 8.84
CA GLU A 28 -9.14 -10.09 8.17
C GLU A 28 -7.94 -10.51 9.04
N ASP A 29 -7.91 -10.08 10.31
CA ASP A 29 -6.76 -10.30 11.21
C ASP A 29 -5.42 -9.81 10.63
N LEU A 30 -5.47 -8.69 9.90
CA LEU A 30 -4.33 -8.02 9.28
C LEU A 30 -4.02 -6.68 9.96
N THR A 31 -2.78 -6.22 9.81
CA THR A 31 -2.47 -4.83 10.15
C THR A 31 -2.96 -3.89 9.04
N LEU A 32 -3.29 -2.64 9.40
CA LEU A 32 -3.63 -1.62 8.40
C LEU A 32 -2.49 -1.43 7.37
N THR A 33 -1.23 -1.55 7.80
CA THR A 33 -0.07 -1.48 6.91
C THR A 33 -0.10 -2.62 5.90
N SER A 34 -0.30 -3.87 6.35
CA SER A 34 -0.37 -5.04 5.47
C SER A 34 -1.54 -4.95 4.49
N LEU A 35 -2.70 -4.46 4.93
CA LEU A 35 -3.85 -4.24 4.07
C LEU A 35 -3.55 -3.23 2.96
N VAL A 36 -2.88 -2.12 3.31
CA VAL A 36 -2.48 -1.11 2.32
C VAL A 36 -1.41 -1.66 1.37
N GLU A 37 -0.42 -2.40 1.86
CA GLU A 37 0.60 -3.05 1.03
C GLU A 37 -0.05 -4.00 0.00
N ASN A 38 -0.97 -4.85 0.45
CA ASN A 38 -1.71 -5.77 -0.43
C ASN A 38 -2.51 -5.02 -1.50
N ALA A 39 -3.20 -3.95 -1.13
CA ALA A 39 -3.96 -3.13 -2.06
C ALA A 39 -3.06 -2.45 -3.10
N LEU A 40 -1.90 -1.94 -2.67
CA LEU A 40 -0.90 -1.34 -3.57
C LEU A 40 -0.34 -2.38 -4.54
N THR A 41 0.04 -3.56 -4.05
CA THR A 41 0.53 -4.66 -4.90
C THR A 41 -0.52 -5.11 -5.89
N ALA A 42 -1.78 -5.23 -5.47
CA ALA A 42 -2.89 -5.59 -6.36
C ALA A 42 -3.15 -4.53 -7.44
N TYR A 43 -2.85 -3.27 -7.15
CA TYR A 43 -2.96 -2.16 -8.11
C TYR A 43 -1.78 -2.08 -9.08
N LEU A 44 -0.65 -2.73 -8.80
CA LEU A 44 0.48 -2.73 -9.71
C LEU A 44 0.13 -3.44 -11.03
N PRO A 45 0.55 -2.89 -12.18
CA PRO A 45 0.35 -3.56 -13.46
C PRO A 45 1.15 -4.88 -13.50
N LYS A 46 0.61 -5.89 -14.18
CA LYS A 46 1.29 -7.19 -14.37
C LYS A 46 2.65 -7.04 -15.07
N GLU A 47 2.78 -6.04 -15.94
CA GLU A 47 4.02 -5.66 -16.59
C GLU A 47 4.31 -4.18 -16.33
N THR A 48 5.43 -3.90 -15.68
CA THR A 48 5.89 -2.52 -15.44
C THR A 48 6.53 -1.98 -16.72
N VAL A 49 5.75 -1.36 -17.60
CA VAL A 49 6.28 -0.67 -18.79
C VAL A 49 6.84 0.70 -18.36
N ILE A 50 8.13 0.75 -18.03
CA ILE A 50 8.84 2.02 -17.80
C ILE A 50 9.04 2.71 -19.15
N LYS A 51 8.11 3.57 -19.54
CA LYS A 51 8.29 4.44 -20.72
C LYS A 51 9.26 5.55 -20.34
N LYS A 52 10.45 5.57 -20.95
CA LYS A 52 11.31 6.76 -20.90
C LYS A 52 10.53 7.91 -21.50
N VAL A 53 10.26 8.94 -20.70
CA VAL A 53 9.78 10.22 -21.22
C VAL A 53 10.98 10.85 -21.92
N ASN A 54 10.93 10.92 -23.25
CA ASN A 54 11.81 11.84 -23.99
C ASN A 54 11.23 13.24 -23.76
N LEU A 55 11.91 14.02 -22.90
CA LEU A 55 11.70 15.46 -22.78
C LEU A 55 12.40 16.17 -23.94
#